data_AF-A0A418GKZ5-F1
#
_entry.id   AF-A0A418GKZ5-F1
#
_cell.length_a   1.000
_cell.length_b   1.000
_cell.length_c   1.000
_cell.angle_alpha   90.00
_cell.angle_beta   90.00
_cell.angle_gamma   90.00
#
_symmetry.space_group_name_H-M   'P 1'
#
loop_
_entity.id
_entity.type
_entity.pdbx_description
1 polymer ?
#
loop_
_entity_poly.entity_id
_entity_poly.type
_entity_poly.pdbx_seq_one_letter_code
_entity_poly.pdbx_strand_id
1 'polypeptide(L)' 'MAKQSMKAREVKRVALADKYFAKRAELKAIISDVNASDEDRWNAVLKLQTLPRDSSPSRQRNRCRQTG' A
#
# COMPACT_ATOMS: atom_id res chain seq x y z
N MET A 1 -18.44 12.90 14.51
CA MET A 1 -17.30 13.44 13.74
C MET A 1 -16.04 12.64 14.06
N ALA A 2 -15.22 12.31 13.07
CA ALA A 2 -13.89 11.76 13.34
C ALA A 2 -12.99 12.80 14.03
N LYS A 3 -12.17 12.34 14.98
CA LYS A 3 -11.13 13.15 15.62
C LYS A 3 -10.20 13.74 14.55
N GLN A 4 -9.73 14.97 14.75
CA GLN A 4 -8.78 15.62 13.81
C GLN A 4 -7.52 14.77 13.60
N SER A 5 -7.02 14.13 14.65
CA SER A 5 -5.88 13.20 14.57
C SER A 5 -6.13 12.01 13.64
N MET A 6 -7.37 11.50 13.58
CA MET A 6 -7.74 10.40 12.69
C MET A 6 -7.83 10.85 11.23
N LYS A 7 -8.33 12.07 10.97
CA LYS A 7 -8.33 12.68 9.64
C LYS A 7 -6.90 12.86 9.12
N ALA A 8 -6.01 13.42 9.95
CA ALA A 8 -4.60 13.62 9.59
C ALA A 8 -3.86 12.29 9.33
N ARG A 9 -4.16 11.24 10.09
CA ARG A 9 -3.60 9.90 9.86
C ARG A 9 -3.98 9.33 8.50
N GLU A 10 -5.22 9.56 8.06
CA GLU A 10 -5.69 9.12 6.75
C GLU A 10 -4.98 9.85 5.62
N VAL A 11 -4.85 11.17 5.72
CA VAL A 11 -4.11 12.00 4.74
C VAL A 11 -2.67 11.49 4.60
N LYS A 12 -2.02 11.16 5.72
CA LYS A 12 -0.66 10.60 5.71
C LYS A 12 -0.58 9.24 5.01
N ARG A 13 -1.60 8.40 5.13
CA ARG A 13 -1.68 7.09 4.46
C ARG A 13 -1.92 7.22 2.96
N VAL A 14 -2.77 8.15 2.54
CA VAL A 14 -3.02 8.43 1.11
C VAL A 14 -1.70 8.84 0.45
N ALA A 15 -1.01 9.83 1.01
CA ALA A 15 0.28 10.29 0.47
C ALA A 15 1.35 9.19 0.42
N LEU A 16 1.37 8.30 1.42
CA LEU A 16 2.30 7.17 1.46
C LEU A 16 1.93 6.12 0.40
N ALA A 17 0.65 5.81 0.23
CA ALA A 17 0.19 4.87 -0.78
C ALA A 17 0.55 5.36 -2.19
N ASP A 18 0.31 6.63 -2.50
CA ASP A 18 0.63 7.23 -3.80
C ASP A 18 2.14 7.16 -4.10
N LYS A 19 2.97 7.44 -3.09
CA LYS A 19 4.45 7.38 -3.23
C LYS A 19 4.97 6.00 -3.61
N TYR A 20 4.37 4.93 -3.08
CA TYR A 20 4.85 3.55 -3.28
C TYR A 20 3.96 2.72 -4.21
N PHE A 21 2.94 3.32 -4.82
CA PHE A 21 1.96 2.62 -5.63
C PHE A 21 2.61 1.88 -6.81
N ALA A 22 3.44 2.58 -7.59
CA ALA A 22 4.13 2.02 -8.75
C ALA A 22 5.00 0.81 -8.38
N LYS A 23 5.87 0.96 -7.37
CA LYS A 23 6.74 -0.11 -6.87
C LYS A 23 5.96 -1.33 -6.38
N ARG A 24 4.82 -1.13 -5.71
CA ARG A 24 3.97 -2.23 -5.24
C ARG A 24 3.24 -2.92 -6.39
N ALA A 25 2.82 -2.19 -7.42
CA ALA A 25 2.18 -2.74 -8.60
C ALA A 25 3.13 -3.64 -9.38
N GLU A 26 4.37 -3.18 -9.60
CA GLU A 26 5.44 -3.96 -10.25
C GLU A 26 5.73 -5.26 -9.49
N LEU A 27 5.96 -5.19 -8.18
CA LEU A 27 6.24 -6.37 -7.35
C LEU A 27 5.07 -7.35 -7.34
N LYS A 28 3.83 -6.86 -7.29
CA LYS A 28 2.64 -7.72 -7.36
C LYS A 28 2.45 -8.36 -8.73
N ALA A 29 2.82 -7.69 -9.81
CA ALA A 29 2.78 -8.26 -11.15
C ALA A 29 3.73 -9.45 -11.25
N ILE A 30 4.97 -9.30 -10.75
CA ILE A 30 5.97 -10.39 -10.70
C ILE A 30 5.46 -11.57 -9.86
N ILE A 31 4.86 -11.31 -8.71
CA ILE A 31 4.31 -12.36 -7.84
C ILE A 31 3.14 -13.09 -8.52
N SER A 32 2.32 -12.38 -9.29
CA SER A 32 1.16 -12.96 -9.98
C SER A 32 1.52 -13.70 -11.26
N ASP A 33 2.70 -13.47 -11.82
CA ASP A 33 3.15 -14.14 -13.04
C ASP A 33 3.39 -15.62 -12.75
N VAL A 34 2.77 -16.49 -13.55
CA VAL A 34 2.82 -17.95 -13.43
C VAL A 34 4.13 -18.51 -14.02
N ASN A 35 4.78 -17.77 -14.91
CA ASN A 35 6.03 -18.19 -15.56
C ASN A 35 7.29 -17.73 -14.81
N ALA A 36 7.13 -16.91 -13.77
CA ALA A 36 8.26 -16.44 -12.97
C ALA A 36 8.85 -17.58 -12.14
N SER A 37 10.18 -17.63 -12.07
CA SER A 37 10.91 -18.55 -11.18
C SER A 37 10.47 -18.34 -9.73
N ASP A 38 10.44 -19.42 -8.95
CA ASP A 38 10.11 -19.37 -7.52
C ASP A 38 11.08 -18.46 -6.76
N GLU A 39 12.35 -18.38 -7.19
CA GLU A 39 13.35 -17.48 -6.61
C GLU A 39 13.01 -16.00 -6.85
N ASP A 40 12.58 -15.65 -8.05
CA ASP A 40 12.19 -14.29 -8.40
C ASP A 40 10.90 -13.87 -7.69
N ARG A 41 9.95 -14.80 -7.57
CA ARG A 41 8.74 -14.62 -6.76
C ARG A 41 9.10 -14.41 -5.29
N TRP A 42 10.00 -15.21 -4.74
CA TRP A 42 10.44 -15.08 -3.35
C TRP A 42 11.12 -13.74 -3.09
N ASN A 43 12.03 -13.34 -3.98
CA ASN A 43 12.70 -12.04 -3.91
C ASN A 43 11.71 -10.87 -4.02
N ALA A 44 10.68 -10.98 -4.87
CA ALA A 44 9.63 -9.97 -4.99
C ALA A 44 8.77 -9.86 -3.72
N VAL A 45 8.47 -10.99 -3.07
CA VAL A 45 7.76 -11.01 -1.77
C VAL A 45 8.59 -10.34 -0.69
N LEU A 46 9.89 -10.65 -0.58
CA LEU A 46 10.78 -10.02 0.39
C LEU A 46 10.86 -8.50 0.18
N LYS A 47 11.02 -8.06 -1.08
CA LYS A 47 11.00 -6.63 -1.43
C LYS A 47 9.67 -5.96 -1.11
N LEU A 48 8.54 -6.68 -1.20
CA LEU A 48 7.23 -6.14 -0.85
C LEU A 48 7.06 -6.01 0.68
N GLN A 49 7.64 -6.92 1.45
CA GLN A 49 7.60 -6.92 2.92
C GLN A 49 8.45 -5.82 3.55
N THR A 50 9.56 -5.41 2.92
CA THR A 50 10.39 -4.31 3.42
C THR A 50 9.72 -2.93 3.29
N LEU A 51 8.66 -2.81 2.48
CA LEU A 51 7.92 -1.56 2.32
C LEU A 51 7.05 -1.25 3.56
N PRO A 52 6.82 0.04 3.87
CA PRO A 52 5.98 0.43 4.99
C PRO A 52 4.58 -0.18 4.88
N ARG A 53 4.07 -0.78 5.95
CA ARG A 53 2.73 -1.43 5.96
C ARG A 53 1.59 -0.49 5.53
N ASP A 54 1.68 0.78 5.90
CA ASP A 54 0.68 1.81 5.58
C ASP A 54 0.73 2.26 4.11
N SER A 55 1.68 1.77 3.30
CA SER A 55 1.68 1.96 1.83
C SER A 55 0.61 1.14 1.12
N SER A 56 0.01 0.17 1.81
CA SER A 56 -1.07 -0.63 1.22
C SER A 56 -2.38 0.15 1.19
N PRO A 57 -3.03 0.30 0.03
CA PRO A 57 -4.31 1.01 -0.09
C PRO A 57 -5.43 0.33 0.72
N SER A 58 -5.31 -0.97 1.02
CA SER A 58 -6.25 -1.70 1.89
C SER A 58 -6.35 -1.17 3.33
N ARG A 59 -5.41 -0.32 3.76
CA ARG A 59 -5.42 0.31 5.09
C ARG A 59 -6.13 1.65 5.13
N GLN A 60 -6.49 2.17 3.96
CA GLN A 60 -7.24 3.40 3.84
C GLN A 60 -8.70 3.15 4.20
N ARG A 61 -9.38 4.18 4.70
CA ARG A 61 -10.81 4.13 5.03
C ARG A 61 -11.51 5.33 4.42
N ASN A 62 -12.52 5.07 3.60
CA ASN A 62 -13.36 6.11 3.02
C ASN A 62 -14.18 6.76 4.14
N ARG A 63 -13.89 8.04 4.38
CA ARG A 63 -14.47 8.87 5.44
C ARG A 63 -15.34 9.97 4.83
N CYS A 64 -16.30 10.49 5.60
CA CYS A 64 -17.17 11.56 5.11
C CYS A 64 -16.36 12.82 4.84
N ARG A 65 -16.61 13.51 3.73
CA ARG A 65 -15.88 14.73 3.34
C ARG A 65 -16.07 15.88 4.34
N GLN A 66 -17.27 16.02 4.91
CA GLN A 66 -17.59 17.13 5.82
C GLN A 66 -17.23 16.80 7.28
N THR A 67 -17.68 15.66 7.78
CA THR A 67 -17.56 15.31 9.20
C THR A 67 -16.36 14.41 9.52
N GLY A 68 -15.77 13.76 8.50
CA GLY A 68 -14.77 12.70 8.65
C GLY A 68 -15.40 11.41 9.11
#